data_AF-A0A0G4KWG2-F1
#
_entry.id   AF-A0A0G4KWG2-F1
#
_cell.length_a   1.000
_cell.length_b   1.000
_cell.length_c   1.000
_cell.angle_alpha   90.00
_cell.angle_beta   90.00
_cell.angle_gamma   90.00
#
_symmetry.space_group_name_H-M   'P 1'
#
loop_
_entity.id
_entity.type
_entity.pdbx_description
1 polymer ?
#
loop_
_entity_poly.entity_id
_entity_poly.type
_entity_poly.pdbx_seq_one_letter_code
_entity_poly.pdbx_strand_id
1 'polypeptide(L)'
;MAASGDLINFDIIEAQKENIQALPSGRSAKKLAEAFSPSPLHKLSTPTPTGSKNVTDCIRADWEMSTVGHPLSDLCNLSTQFFTASRDGVNAHRGFLPGATPGLPDAAQVVRWYADGSGYDPAAELGWGMAFNVFRLSAVCQGIAARYARRQASSEKAKQYSETRAPLAEFAWELVETSRKGEGAVAKL
;
A
#
# COMPACT_ATOMS: atom_id res chain seq x y z
N MET A 1 17.49 -45.95 41.25
CA MET A 1 17.26 -44.49 41.25
C MET A 1 17.11 -44.07 39.80
N ALA A 2 15.91 -43.62 39.42
CA ALA A 2 15.44 -43.57 38.03
C ALA A 2 16.28 -42.64 37.14
N ALA A 3 16.72 -43.15 35.98
CA ALA A 3 17.28 -42.34 34.91
C ALA A 3 16.12 -41.56 34.27
N SER A 4 16.08 -40.25 34.55
CA SER A 4 15.16 -39.31 33.90
C SER A 4 15.35 -39.37 32.39
N GLY A 5 14.27 -39.54 31.63
CA GLY A 5 14.26 -39.67 30.16
C GLY A 5 14.57 -38.39 29.39
N ASP A 6 15.35 -37.48 29.96
CA ASP A 6 15.81 -36.27 29.28
C ASP A 6 17.11 -36.57 28.53
N LEU A 7 17.09 -36.39 27.22
CA LEU A 7 18.26 -36.55 26.33
C LEU A 7 19.39 -35.55 26.63
N ILE A 8 19.13 -34.51 27.44
CA ILE A 8 20.07 -33.44 27.78
C ILE A 8 20.18 -33.33 29.30
N ASN A 9 21.40 -33.53 29.83
CA ASN A 9 21.67 -33.37 31.26
C ASN A 9 22.04 -31.91 31.58
N PHE A 10 21.03 -31.13 31.97
CA PHE A 10 21.20 -29.72 32.30
C PHE A 10 22.02 -29.47 33.57
N ASP A 11 22.11 -30.43 34.50
CA ASP A 11 22.89 -30.27 35.74
C ASP A 11 24.39 -30.18 35.45
N ILE A 12 24.89 -30.95 34.48
CA ILE A 12 26.29 -30.88 34.02
C ILE A 12 26.56 -29.54 33.31
N ILE A 13 25.63 -29.08 32.46
CA ILE A 13 25.77 -27.83 31.71
C ILE A 13 25.80 -26.63 32.66
N GLU A 14 24.96 -26.64 33.69
CA GLU A 14 24.91 -25.56 34.66
C GLU A 14 26.07 -25.57 35.66
N ALA A 15 26.69 -26.71 35.92
CA ALA A 15 27.91 -26.82 36.73
C ALA A 15 29.16 -26.29 36.01
N GLN A 16 29.16 -26.24 34.67
CA GLN A 16 30.25 -25.71 33.84
C GLN A 16 30.11 -24.19 33.53
N LYS A 17 29.24 -23.47 34.27
CA LYS A 17 28.91 -22.05 34.03
C LYS A 17 30.10 -21.08 34.04
N GLU A 18 31.25 -21.43 34.62
CA GLU A 18 32.43 -20.56 34.59
C GLU A 18 33.02 -20.35 33.18
N ASN A 19 32.73 -21.25 32.22
CA ASN A 19 33.20 -21.14 30.83
C ASN A 19 32.15 -20.58 29.85
N ILE A 20 30.96 -20.20 30.34
CA ILE A 20 29.85 -19.73 29.50
C ILE A 20 29.38 -18.38 30.03
N GLN A 21 29.51 -17.32 29.22
CA GLN A 21 29.03 -16.00 29.61
C GLN A 21 27.52 -16.02 29.89
N ALA A 22 27.12 -15.52 31.05
CA ALA A 22 25.71 -15.40 31.41
C ALA A 22 25.02 -14.37 30.51
N LEU A 23 23.88 -14.74 29.92
CA LEU A 23 23.04 -13.81 29.18
C LEU A 23 22.41 -12.78 30.15
N PRO A 24 22.18 -11.52 29.73
CA PRO A 24 21.70 -10.43 30.60
C PRO A 24 20.37 -10.71 31.31
N SER A 25 19.60 -11.68 30.81
CA SER A 25 18.27 -12.04 31.33
C SER A 25 18.30 -12.91 32.59
N GLY A 26 19.47 -13.41 33.02
CA GLY A 26 19.65 -14.18 34.27
C GLY A 26 18.92 -15.53 34.33
N ARG A 27 18.43 -16.05 33.19
CA ARG A 27 17.70 -17.34 33.13
C ARG A 27 18.66 -18.52 33.04
N SER A 28 18.30 -19.64 33.69
CA SER A 28 19.07 -20.87 33.65
C SER A 28 19.02 -21.56 32.27
N ALA A 29 20.00 -22.39 31.94
CA ALA A 29 20.10 -23.06 30.64
C ALA A 29 18.88 -23.95 30.39
N LYS A 30 18.40 -24.62 31.45
CA LYS A 30 17.16 -25.41 31.41
C LYS A 30 15.94 -24.56 31.04
N LYS A 31 15.80 -23.37 31.63
CA LYS A 31 14.66 -22.47 31.39
C LYS A 31 14.68 -21.84 29.99
N LEU A 32 15.88 -21.67 29.41
CA LEU A 32 16.03 -21.27 28.01
C LEU A 32 15.68 -22.42 27.07
N ALA A 33 16.15 -23.63 27.35
CA ALA A 33 15.79 -24.80 26.56
C ALA A 33 14.28 -25.04 26.58
N GLU A 34 13.59 -24.87 27.71
CA GLU A 34 12.12 -24.94 27.77
C GLU A 34 11.43 -23.85 26.96
N ALA A 35 11.97 -22.62 26.95
CA ALA A 35 11.38 -21.50 26.22
C ALA A 35 11.57 -21.60 24.69
N PHE A 36 12.68 -22.19 24.24
CA PHE A 36 13.08 -22.22 22.83
C PHE A 36 12.98 -23.61 22.20
N SER A 37 12.80 -24.68 22.97
CA SER A 37 12.55 -26.00 22.41
C SER A 37 11.11 -26.08 21.88
N PRO A 38 10.93 -26.65 20.68
CA PRO A 38 9.60 -26.81 20.11
C PRO A 38 8.81 -27.84 20.92
N SER A 39 7.92 -27.36 21.79
CA SER A 39 6.91 -28.20 22.43
C SER A 39 5.70 -28.32 21.51
N PRO A 40 5.15 -29.52 21.28
CA PRO A 40 3.99 -29.71 20.38
C PRO A 40 2.73 -28.95 20.84
N LEU A 41 2.70 -28.43 22.07
CA LEU A 41 1.56 -27.72 22.65
C LEU A 41 1.69 -26.18 22.64
N HIS A 42 2.87 -25.63 22.32
CA HIS A 42 3.02 -24.19 22.12
C HIS A 42 3.20 -23.90 20.64
N LYS A 43 2.22 -23.22 20.02
CA LYS A 43 2.41 -22.58 18.71
C LYS A 43 3.51 -21.54 18.86
N LEU A 44 4.74 -21.90 18.51
CA LEU A 44 5.77 -20.94 18.21
C LEU A 44 5.25 -20.08 17.06
N SER A 45 5.18 -18.76 17.23
CA SER A 45 5.10 -17.81 16.12
C SER A 45 6.46 -17.73 15.44
N THR A 46 7.01 -18.87 15.02
CA THR A 46 8.07 -18.88 14.02
C THR A 46 7.38 -18.57 12.70
N PRO A 47 7.71 -17.44 12.03
CA PRO A 47 7.19 -17.20 10.69
C PRO A 47 7.61 -18.39 9.84
N THR A 48 6.63 -19.10 9.28
CA THR A 48 6.89 -20.08 8.23
C THR A 48 7.63 -19.38 7.07
N PRO A 49 8.33 -20.08 6.18
CA PRO A 49 8.92 -19.48 4.98
C PRO A 49 7.89 -18.69 4.12
N THR A 50 6.60 -18.99 4.29
CA THR A 50 5.45 -18.29 3.69
C THR A 50 5.05 -17.00 4.44
N GLY A 51 5.49 -16.82 5.68
CA GLY A 51 5.25 -15.65 6.54
C GLY A 51 6.39 -14.63 6.53
N SER A 52 7.56 -14.96 5.99
CA SER A 52 8.59 -13.97 5.68
C SER A 52 8.26 -13.29 4.36
N LYS A 53 7.61 -12.12 4.41
CA LYS A 53 7.60 -11.19 3.27
C LYS A 53 9.05 -10.80 3.00
N ASN A 54 9.67 -11.42 2.01
CA ASN A 54 11.01 -11.07 1.58
C ASN A 54 10.94 -9.84 0.65
N VAL A 55 12.08 -9.18 0.42
CA VAL A 55 12.14 -8.01 -0.47
C VAL A 55 11.56 -8.31 -1.86
N THR A 56 11.73 -9.55 -2.32
CA THR A 56 11.22 -10.04 -3.59
C THR A 56 9.69 -10.09 -3.62
N ASP A 57 9.03 -10.44 -2.52
CA ASP A 57 7.57 -10.43 -2.42
C ASP A 57 6.99 -9.02 -2.43
N CYS A 58 7.67 -8.06 -1.79
CA CYS A 58 7.27 -6.65 -1.85
C CYS A 58 7.40 -6.10 -3.27
N ILE A 59 8.55 -6.34 -3.92
CA ILE A 59 8.77 -5.94 -5.32
C ILE A 59 7.70 -6.60 -6.22
N ARG A 60 7.46 -7.90 -6.07
CA ARG A 60 6.47 -8.62 -6.88
C ARG A 60 5.06 -8.06 -6.68
N ALA A 61 4.70 -7.67 -5.46
CA ALA A 61 3.40 -7.05 -5.18
C ALA A 61 3.26 -5.66 -5.85
N ASP A 62 4.33 -4.87 -5.89
CA ASP A 62 4.30 -3.54 -6.54
C ASP A 62 4.05 -3.63 -8.06
N TRP A 63 4.43 -4.74 -8.69
CA TRP A 63 4.27 -4.98 -10.14
C TRP A 63 3.08 -5.88 -10.49
N GLU A 64 2.21 -6.24 -9.52
CA GLU A 64 1.11 -7.20 -9.76
C GLU A 64 0.04 -6.67 -10.74
N MET A 65 -0.04 -5.35 -10.90
CA MET A 65 -0.96 -4.69 -11.82
C MET A 65 -0.31 -4.25 -13.14
N SER A 66 0.99 -4.53 -13.33
CA SER A 66 1.73 -4.05 -14.49
C SER A 66 1.30 -4.77 -15.77
N THR A 67 1.07 -4.00 -16.82
CA THR A 67 0.70 -4.49 -18.15
C THR A 67 1.26 -3.54 -19.21
N VAL A 68 1.35 -4.01 -20.45
CA VAL A 68 1.59 -3.12 -21.60
C VAL A 68 0.35 -2.26 -21.81
N GLY A 69 0.53 -0.94 -21.90
CA GLY A 69 -0.56 0.02 -22.02
C GLY A 69 -0.08 1.39 -22.49
N HIS A 70 -1.01 2.35 -22.56
CA HIS A 70 -0.69 3.70 -23.00
C HIS A 70 0.04 4.49 -21.89
N PRO A 71 1.14 5.20 -22.17
CA PRO A 71 1.93 5.94 -21.18
C PRO A 71 1.10 6.95 -20.36
N LEU A 72 0.11 7.57 -21.01
CA LEU A 72 -0.82 8.51 -20.36
C LEU A 72 -1.54 7.91 -19.15
N SER A 73 -1.79 6.59 -19.12
CA SER A 73 -2.48 5.93 -18.02
C SER A 73 -1.70 6.07 -16.70
N ASP A 74 -0.38 5.87 -16.75
CA ASP A 74 0.47 5.98 -15.57
C ASP A 74 0.63 7.43 -15.12
N LEU A 75 0.76 8.36 -16.07
CA LEU A 75 0.78 9.79 -15.76
C LEU A 75 -0.53 10.25 -15.11
N CYS A 76 -1.67 9.77 -15.61
CA CYS A 76 -2.98 10.09 -15.04
C CYS A 76 -3.13 9.48 -13.64
N ASN A 77 -2.68 8.25 -13.43
CA ASN A 77 -2.71 7.60 -12.12
C ASN A 77 -1.89 8.40 -11.10
N LEU A 78 -0.65 8.79 -11.46
CA LEU A 78 0.20 9.67 -10.66
C LEU A 78 -0.48 11.03 -10.38
N SER A 79 -1.11 11.60 -11.40
CA SER A 79 -1.70 12.95 -11.33
C SER A 79 -3.02 12.99 -10.56
N THR A 80 -3.65 11.84 -10.29
CA THR A 80 -4.97 11.75 -9.62
C THR A 80 -5.07 12.60 -8.36
N GLN A 81 -4.03 12.57 -7.51
CA GLN A 81 -4.06 13.28 -6.22
C GLN A 81 -4.13 14.80 -6.38
N PHE A 82 -3.52 15.36 -7.44
CA PHE A 82 -3.62 16.79 -7.73
C PHE A 82 -5.04 17.18 -8.17
N PHE A 83 -5.71 16.31 -8.94
CA PHE A 83 -7.07 16.55 -9.42
C PHE A 83 -8.14 16.35 -8.34
N THR A 84 -7.91 15.46 -7.38
CA THR A 84 -8.84 15.20 -6.29
C THR A 84 -8.58 16.03 -5.04
N ALA A 85 -7.46 16.77 -4.95
CA ALA A 85 -7.06 17.54 -3.76
C ALA A 85 -8.08 18.59 -3.31
N SER A 86 -8.80 19.19 -4.25
CA SER A 86 -9.81 20.22 -3.99
C SER A 86 -11.16 19.65 -3.55
N ARG A 87 -11.40 18.35 -3.79
CA ARG A 87 -12.65 17.65 -3.51
C ARG A 87 -12.67 17.12 -2.08
N ASP A 88 -13.83 16.60 -1.68
CA ASP A 88 -13.99 15.87 -0.42
C ASP A 88 -14.08 14.36 -0.68
N GLY A 89 -13.65 13.56 0.30
CA GLY A 89 -13.69 12.09 0.25
C GLY A 89 -12.34 11.43 0.49
N VAL A 90 -12.32 10.10 0.50
CA VAL A 90 -11.12 9.31 0.85
C VAL A 90 -9.95 9.44 -0.10
N ASN A 91 -10.20 9.97 -1.31
CA ASN A 91 -9.17 10.15 -2.33
C ASN A 91 -8.66 11.59 -2.40
N ALA A 92 -9.13 12.48 -1.52
CA ALA A 92 -8.70 13.86 -1.46
C ALA A 92 -7.62 14.04 -0.39
N HIS A 93 -6.53 14.71 -0.77
CA HIS A 93 -5.47 15.07 0.17
C HIS A 93 -5.08 16.54 -0.02
N ARG A 94 -5.44 17.38 0.95
CA ARG A 94 -5.26 18.85 0.88
C ARG A 94 -3.80 19.28 0.69
N GLY A 95 -2.83 18.43 1.06
CA GLY A 95 -1.41 18.67 0.79
C GLY A 95 -1.02 18.74 -0.69
N PHE A 96 -1.85 18.23 -1.60
CA PHE A 96 -1.63 18.33 -3.05
C PHE A 96 -2.22 19.61 -3.66
N LEU A 97 -2.84 20.48 -2.86
CA LEU A 97 -3.24 21.81 -3.31
C LEU A 97 -2.00 22.68 -3.61
N PRO A 98 -2.09 23.61 -4.58
CA PRO A 98 -1.00 24.52 -4.90
C PRO A 98 -0.48 25.25 -3.65
N GLY A 99 0.82 25.11 -3.37
CA GLY A 99 1.48 25.77 -2.25
C GLY A 99 1.20 25.19 -0.86
N ALA A 100 0.40 24.12 -0.72
CA ALA A 100 0.07 23.53 0.58
C ALA A 100 1.24 22.74 1.19
N THR A 101 2.04 22.06 0.35
CA THR A 101 3.21 21.30 0.79
C THR A 101 4.48 21.93 0.22
N PRO A 102 5.38 22.47 1.06
CA PRO A 102 6.64 23.03 0.60
C PRO A 102 7.47 22.00 -0.18
N GLY A 103 7.90 22.35 -1.40
CA GLY A 103 8.71 21.50 -2.25
C GLY A 103 7.96 20.47 -3.10
N LEU A 104 6.64 20.34 -2.95
CA LEU A 104 5.83 19.53 -3.85
C LEU A 104 5.63 20.28 -5.19
N PRO A 105 5.93 19.66 -6.35
CA PRO A 105 5.69 20.29 -7.64
C PRO A 105 4.20 20.46 -7.92
N ASP A 106 3.84 21.45 -8.73
CA ASP A 106 2.47 21.59 -9.23
C ASP A 106 2.17 20.56 -10.34
N ALA A 107 0.89 20.31 -10.61
CA ALA A 107 0.47 19.34 -11.62
C ALA A 107 1.00 19.69 -13.02
N ALA A 108 1.04 20.97 -13.38
CA ALA A 108 1.55 21.42 -14.67
C ALA A 108 3.06 21.17 -14.81
N GLN A 109 3.82 21.27 -13.72
CA GLN A 109 5.25 21.05 -13.64
C GLN A 109 5.57 19.57 -13.78
N VAL A 110 4.79 18.70 -13.14
CA VAL A 110 4.89 17.24 -13.33
C VAL A 110 4.66 16.89 -14.81
N VAL A 111 3.63 17.47 -15.43
CA VAL A 111 3.32 17.24 -16.86
C VAL A 111 4.45 17.74 -17.76
N ARG A 112 5.01 18.92 -17.49
CA ARG A 112 6.16 19.46 -18.25
C ARG A 112 7.38 18.55 -18.15
N TRP A 113 7.76 18.15 -16.93
CA TRP A 113 8.89 17.22 -16.72
C TRP A 113 8.69 15.89 -17.43
N TYR A 114 7.45 15.38 -17.43
CA TYR A 114 7.12 14.17 -18.15
C TYR A 114 7.29 14.35 -19.66
N ALA A 115 6.83 15.47 -20.22
CA ALA A 115 7.00 15.76 -21.65
C ALA A 115 8.48 15.90 -22.03
N ASP A 116 9.26 16.63 -21.24
CA ASP A 116 10.70 16.83 -21.47
C ASP A 116 11.48 15.51 -21.38
N GLY A 117 11.14 14.64 -20.42
CA GLY A 117 11.83 13.37 -20.20
C GLY A 117 11.41 12.25 -21.14
N SER A 118 10.15 12.23 -21.59
CA SER A 118 9.61 11.17 -22.46
C SER A 118 9.61 11.53 -23.94
N GLY A 119 9.69 12.82 -24.30
CA GLY A 119 9.53 13.30 -25.67
C GLY A 119 8.11 13.23 -26.22
N TYR A 120 7.12 12.87 -25.39
CA TYR A 120 5.71 12.82 -25.72
C TYR A 120 4.97 13.95 -24.98
N ASP A 121 4.19 14.74 -25.70
CA ASP A 121 3.38 15.82 -25.12
C ASP A 121 1.98 15.29 -24.74
N PRO A 122 1.68 15.07 -23.44
CA PRO A 122 0.39 14.59 -22.99
C PRO A 122 -0.66 15.70 -22.89
N ALA A 123 -0.30 16.98 -23.05
CA ALA A 123 -1.15 18.11 -22.64
C ALA A 123 -2.52 18.12 -23.34
N ALA A 124 -2.56 17.76 -24.63
CA ALA A 124 -3.79 17.72 -25.42
C ALA A 124 -4.76 16.61 -24.97
N GLU A 125 -4.24 15.48 -24.51
CA GLU A 125 -5.02 14.28 -24.17
C GLU A 125 -5.29 14.15 -22.67
N LEU A 126 -4.55 14.90 -21.84
CA LEU A 126 -4.57 14.75 -20.39
C LEU A 126 -5.96 14.94 -19.78
N GLY A 127 -6.79 15.84 -20.31
CA GLY A 127 -8.16 16.03 -19.83
C GLY A 127 -9.03 14.78 -20.01
N TRP A 128 -8.95 14.17 -21.20
CA TRP A 128 -9.64 12.92 -21.50
C TRP A 128 -9.06 11.74 -20.71
N GLY A 129 -7.74 11.67 -20.61
CA GLY A 129 -7.04 10.65 -19.82
C GLY A 129 -7.42 10.71 -18.34
N MET A 130 -7.49 11.91 -17.75
CA MET A 130 -7.89 12.11 -16.37
C MET A 130 -9.36 11.77 -16.14
N ALA A 131 -10.25 12.16 -17.05
CA ALA A 131 -11.66 11.78 -16.98
C ALA A 131 -11.82 10.25 -16.96
N PHE A 132 -11.12 9.54 -17.85
CA PHE A 132 -11.11 8.07 -17.86
C PHE A 132 -10.54 7.48 -16.57
N ASN A 133 -9.42 8.00 -16.07
CA ASN A 133 -8.79 7.49 -14.86
C ASN A 133 -9.66 7.70 -13.60
N VAL A 134 -10.32 8.85 -13.48
CA VAL A 134 -11.26 9.12 -12.38
C VAL A 134 -12.49 8.20 -12.48
N PHE A 135 -13.00 7.98 -13.69
CA PHE A 135 -14.10 7.02 -13.91
C PHE A 135 -13.68 5.58 -13.53
N ARG A 136 -12.47 5.16 -13.92
CA ARG A 136 -11.88 3.87 -13.50
C ARG A 136 -11.83 3.77 -11.97
N LEU A 137 -11.40 4.83 -11.28
CA LEU A 137 -11.36 4.85 -9.81
C LEU A 137 -12.76 4.70 -9.20
N SER A 138 -13.79 5.33 -9.78
CA SER A 138 -15.20 5.12 -9.38
C SER A 138 -15.61 3.64 -9.53
N ALA A 139 -15.24 2.99 -10.63
CA ALA A 139 -15.54 1.57 -10.85
C ALA A 139 -14.84 0.66 -9.82
N VAL A 140 -13.59 0.96 -9.44
CA VAL A 140 -12.90 0.25 -8.35
C VAL A 140 -13.65 0.42 -7.03
N CYS A 141 -14.08 1.64 -6.71
CA CYS A 141 -14.88 1.93 -5.52
C CYS A 141 -16.23 1.18 -5.54
N GLN A 142 -16.87 1.09 -6.71
CA GLN A 142 -18.09 0.29 -6.90
C GLN A 142 -17.84 -1.21 -6.66
N GLY A 143 -16.70 -1.74 -7.11
CA GLY A 143 -16.31 -3.13 -6.82
C GLY A 143 -16.12 -3.39 -5.32
N ILE A 144 -15.55 -2.42 -4.58
CA ILE A 144 -15.44 -2.48 -3.12
C ILE A 144 -16.84 -2.42 -2.48
N ALA A 145 -17.71 -1.52 -2.94
CA ALA A 145 -19.08 -1.38 -2.46
C ALA A 145 -19.89 -2.67 -2.65
N ALA A 146 -19.73 -3.34 -3.80
CA ALA A 146 -20.40 -4.62 -4.07
C ALA A 146 -19.94 -5.73 -3.12
N ARG A 147 -18.63 -5.82 -2.82
CA ARG A 147 -18.09 -6.77 -1.82
C ARG A 147 -18.54 -6.43 -0.40
N TYR A 148 -18.63 -5.15 -0.08
CA TYR A 148 -19.15 -4.67 1.21
C TYR A 148 -20.63 -5.06 1.40
N ALA A 149 -21.46 -4.83 0.38
CA ALA A 149 -22.88 -5.23 0.41
C ALA A 149 -23.07 -6.75 0.58
N ARG A 150 -22.15 -7.55 0.03
CA ARG A 150 -22.10 -9.01 0.22
C ARG A 150 -21.47 -9.45 1.54
N ARG A 151 -21.10 -8.52 2.43
CA ARG A 151 -20.38 -8.77 3.71
C ARG A 151 -19.07 -9.54 3.54
N GLN A 152 -18.45 -9.44 2.36
CA GLN A 152 -17.13 -10.05 2.08
C GLN A 152 -15.97 -9.15 2.51
N ALA A 153 -16.24 -7.87 2.73
CA ALA A 153 -15.31 -6.90 3.31
C ALA A 153 -16.06 -6.11 4.38
N SER A 154 -15.58 -6.13 5.63
CA SER A 154 -16.23 -5.50 6.78
C SER A 154 -15.46 -4.31 7.36
N SER A 155 -14.42 -3.83 6.68
CA SER A 155 -13.60 -2.72 7.19
C SER A 155 -14.30 -1.36 7.07
N GLU A 156 -14.07 -0.47 8.02
CA GLU A 156 -14.59 0.91 8.02
C GLU A 156 -14.17 1.67 6.74
N LYS A 157 -12.93 1.43 6.27
CA LYS A 157 -12.44 1.98 4.99
C LYS A 157 -13.30 1.54 3.80
N ALA A 158 -13.80 0.30 3.78
CA ALA A 158 -14.63 -0.19 2.68
C ALA A 158 -15.96 0.55 2.57
N LYS A 159 -16.53 0.98 3.71
CA LYS A 159 -17.74 1.82 3.73
C LYS A 159 -17.46 3.20 3.14
N GLN A 160 -16.36 3.85 3.53
CA GLN A 160 -16.00 5.16 3.01
C GLN A 160 -15.73 5.14 1.49
N TYR A 161 -15.05 4.10 0.98
CA TYR A 161 -14.88 3.90 -0.47
C TYR A 161 -16.23 3.69 -1.17
N SER A 162 -17.18 3.01 -0.52
CA SER A 162 -18.51 2.81 -1.09
C SER A 162 -19.27 4.14 -1.26
N GLU A 163 -19.13 5.07 -0.34
CA GLU A 163 -19.79 6.39 -0.38
C GLU A 163 -19.14 7.31 -1.42
N THR A 164 -17.83 7.16 -1.66
CA THR A 164 -17.04 8.01 -2.59
C THR A 164 -17.27 7.68 -4.08
N ARG A 165 -17.92 6.55 -4.40
CA ARG A 165 -18.11 6.06 -5.78
C ARG A 165 -18.86 7.05 -6.68
N ALA A 166 -19.97 7.62 -6.21
CA ALA A 166 -20.86 8.45 -7.01
C ALA A 166 -20.26 9.84 -7.24
N PRO A 167 -19.71 10.52 -6.21
CA PRO A 167 -18.97 11.77 -6.41
C PRO A 167 -17.82 11.64 -7.41
N LEU A 168 -17.11 10.51 -7.44
CA LEU A 168 -16.06 10.28 -8.45
C LEU A 168 -16.60 10.12 -9.86
N ALA A 169 -17.75 9.45 -10.04
CA ALA A 169 -18.36 9.31 -11.36
C ALA A 169 -18.85 10.66 -11.91
N GLU A 170 -19.45 11.47 -11.04
CA GLU A 170 -19.86 12.84 -11.37
C GLU A 170 -18.65 13.71 -11.71
N PHE A 171 -17.57 13.62 -10.92
CA PHE A 171 -16.33 14.34 -11.21
C PHE A 171 -15.70 13.93 -12.55
N ALA A 172 -15.70 12.63 -12.87
CA ALA A 172 -15.24 12.17 -14.18
C ALA A 172 -16.07 12.82 -15.31
N TRP A 173 -17.39 12.94 -15.14
CA TRP A 173 -18.26 13.62 -16.10
C TRP A 173 -17.94 15.11 -16.25
N GLU A 174 -17.70 15.82 -15.14
CA GLU A 174 -17.27 17.24 -15.17
C GLU A 174 -15.97 17.43 -15.98
N LEU A 175 -15.02 16.50 -15.86
CA LEU A 175 -13.76 16.51 -16.63
C LEU A 175 -14.01 16.27 -18.13
N VAL A 176 -14.94 15.38 -18.49
CA VAL A 176 -15.36 15.18 -19.89
C VAL A 176 -15.96 16.46 -20.46
N GLU A 177 -16.86 17.11 -19.73
CA GLU A 177 -17.52 18.33 -20.20
C GLU A 177 -16.52 19.48 -20.39
N THR A 178 -15.56 19.60 -19.48
CA THR A 178 -14.48 20.59 -19.56
C THR A 178 -13.59 20.31 -20.78
N SER A 179 -13.21 19.05 -21.00
CA SER A 179 -12.40 18.64 -22.15
C SER A 179 -13.12 18.85 -23.49
N ARG A 180 -14.44 18.63 -23.54
CA ARG A 180 -15.27 18.88 -24.72
C ARG A 180 -15.34 20.37 -25.10
N LYS A 181 -15.26 21.26 -24.11
CA LYS A 181 -15.25 22.72 -24.32
C LYS A 181 -13.88 23.26 -24.76
N GLY A 182 -12.85 22.41 -24.82
CA GLY A 182 -11.48 22.83 -25.15
C GLY A 182 -10.77 23.58 -24.02
N GLU A 183 -11.34 23.58 -22.82
CA GLU A 183 -10.70 24.15 -21.63
C GLU A 183 -9.71 23.11 -21.10
N GLY A 184 -8.40 23.36 -21.24
CA GLY A 184 -7.37 22.41 -20.81
C GLY A 184 -7.53 22.02 -19.34
N ALA A 185 -7.52 20.72 -19.04
CA ALA A 185 -7.82 20.21 -17.70
C ALA A 185 -6.82 20.65 -16.61
N VAL A 186 -5.62 21.07 -17.00
CA VAL A 186 -4.58 21.60 -16.09
C VAL A 186 -4.83 23.06 -15.72
N ALA A 187 -5.55 23.83 -16.56
CA ALA A 187 -5.77 25.26 -16.35
C ALA A 187 -6.76 25.58 -15.21
N LYS A 188 -7.39 24.57 -14.62
CA LYS A 188 -8.39 24.69 -13.54
C LYS A 188 -7.95 24.07 -12.19
N LEU A 189 -6.72 23.56 -12.10
CA LEU A 189 -6.13 23.04 -10.87
C LEU A 189 -5.41 24.14 -10.10
#